data_AF-A0A6H0UD51-F1
#
_entry.id   AF-A0A6H0UD51-F1
#
_cell.length_a   1.000
_cell.length_b   1.000
_cell.length_c   1.000
_cell.angle_alpha   90.00
_cell.angle_beta   90.00
_cell.angle_gamma   90.00
#
_symmetry.space_group_name_H-M   'P 1'
#
loop_
_entity.id
_entity.type
_entity.pdbx_description
1 polymer ?
#
loop_
_entity_poly.entity_id
_entity_poly.type
_entity_poly.pdbx_seq_one_letter_code
_entity_poly.pdbx_strand_id
1 'polypeptide(L)' 'MIENCDNFLICPDIEDEYDLGQDYVENLDVGFPKTFLGNGFESYIDYNSLGRDIALSSQGQFLDGCWIEYIG' A
#
# COMPACT_ATOMS: atom_id res chain seq x y z
N MET A 1 24.82 1.46 -15.76
CA MET A 1 23.73 0.85 -14.98
C MET A 1 23.02 1.99 -14.29
N ILE A 2 21.69 1.98 -14.19
CA ILE A 2 20.96 3.02 -13.49
C ILE A 2 21.30 2.85 -12.00
N GLU A 3 22.07 3.79 -11.45
CA GLU A 3 22.37 3.84 -10.02
C GLU A 3 21.07 4.18 -9.26
N ASN A 4 20.85 3.56 -8.08
CA ASN A 4 19.70 3.74 -7.19
C ASN A 4 18.40 2.96 -7.51
N CYS A 5 18.38 2.00 -8.44
CA CYS A 5 17.19 1.16 -8.64
C CYS A 5 16.78 0.39 -7.38
N ASP A 6 17.72 0.00 -6.52
CA ASP A 6 17.43 -0.71 -5.26
C ASP A 6 16.75 0.17 -4.20
N ASN A 7 16.72 1.50 -4.40
CA ASN A 7 16.06 2.44 -3.49
C ASN A 7 14.59 2.66 -3.84
N PHE A 8 14.03 1.91 -4.79
CA PHE A 8 12.62 2.00 -5.16
C PHE A 8 11.92 0.68 -4.89
N LEU A 9 10.83 0.76 -4.15
CA LEU A 9 9.82 -0.29 -4.08
C LEU A 9 8.86 -0.10 -5.26
N ILE A 10 8.70 -1.14 -6.07
CA ILE A 10 7.74 -1.15 -7.18
C ILE A 10 6.66 -2.15 -6.81
N CYS A 11 5.44 -1.65 -6.64
CA CYS A 11 4.25 -2.46 -6.41
C CYS A 11 3.45 -2.52 -7.72
N PRO A 12 3.58 -3.59 -8.52
CA PRO A 12 2.74 -3.79 -9.69
C PRO A 12 1.29 -4.01 -9.27
N ASP A 13 0.34 -3.73 -10.18
CA ASP A 13 -1.10 -3.96 -9.96
C ASP A 13 -1.74 -3.09 -8.87
N ILE A 14 -1.07 -2.01 -8.45
CA ILE A 14 -1.65 -0.94 -7.63
C ILE A 14 -1.98 0.24 -8.55
N GLU A 15 -3.26 0.43 -8.88
CA GLU A 15 -3.70 1.46 -9.81
C GLU A 15 -4.21 2.72 -9.11
N ASP A 16 -4.74 2.57 -7.89
CA ASP A 16 -5.35 3.66 -7.14
C ASP A 16 -5.13 3.57 -5.61
N GLU A 17 -5.68 4.54 -4.88
CA GLU A 17 -5.60 4.56 -3.42
C GLU A 17 -6.34 3.39 -2.77
N TYR A 18 -7.35 2.80 -3.41
CA TYR A 18 -8.03 1.63 -2.86
C TYR A 18 -7.11 0.42 -2.90
N ASP A 19 -6.48 0.16 -4.03
CA ASP A 19 -5.52 -0.94 -4.20
C ASP A 19 -4.33 -0.77 -3.25
N LEU A 20 -3.81 0.45 -3.11
CA LEU A 20 -2.70 0.76 -2.21
C LEU A 20 -3.07 0.50 -0.74
N GLY A 21 -4.27 0.90 -0.34
CA GLY A 21 -4.76 0.64 1.02
C GLY A 21 -4.97 -0.84 1.29
N GLN A 22 -5.49 -1.59 0.31
CA GLN A 22 -5.68 -3.03 0.42
C GLN A 22 -4.35 -3.76 0.53
N ASP A 23 -3.42 -3.49 -0.39
CA ASP A 23 -2.08 -4.08 -0.40
C ASP A 23 -1.34 -3.82 0.91
N TYR A 24 -1.42 -2.59 1.43
CA TYR A 24 -0.80 -2.23 2.71
C TYR A 24 -1.35 -3.04 3.88
N VAL A 25 -2.67 -3.29 3.94
CA VAL A 25 -3.29 -4.10 5.01
C VAL A 25 -2.99 -5.60 4.84
N GLU A 26 -2.90 -6.08 3.61
CA GLU A 26 -2.59 -7.49 3.33
C GLU A 26 -1.13 -7.82 3.62
N ASN A 27 -0.20 -6.91 3.25
CA ASN A 27 1.25 -7.07 3.41
C ASN A 27 1.79 -6.63 4.77
N LEU A 28 1.08 -5.74 5.49
CA LEU A 28 1.40 -5.51 6.89
C LEU A 28 1.14 -6.80 7.66
N ASP A 29 2.17 -7.32 8.31
CA ASP A 29 2.02 -8.28 9.42
C ASP A 29 1.43 -7.58 10.67
N VAL A 30 0.42 -6.75 10.48
CA VAL A 30 -0.42 -6.22 11.56
C VAL A 30 -1.26 -7.38 12.05
N GLY A 31 -0.72 -8.14 13.00
CA GLY A 31 -1.45 -9.20 13.69
C GLY A 31 -2.69 -8.70 14.45
N PHE A 32 -2.88 -7.38 14.60
CA PHE A 32 -3.88 -6.79 15.48
C PHE A 32 -5.32 -6.78 14.93
N PRO A 33 -5.61 -6.45 13.65
CA PRO A 33 -6.99 -6.49 13.13
C PRO A 33 -7.51 -7.92 12.90
N LYS A 34 -6.67 -8.80 12.33
CA LYS A 34 -7.04 -10.20 12.00
C LYS A 34 -7.40 -11.02 13.25
N THR A 35 -6.74 -10.77 14.39
CA THR A 35 -7.01 -11.50 15.64
C THR A 35 -8.24 -10.98 16.38
N PHE A 36 -8.59 -9.70 16.28
CA PHE A 36 -9.67 -9.09 17.08
C PHE A 36 -11.03 -9.05 16.38
N LEU A 37 -11.05 -8.93 15.04
CA LEU A 37 -12.27 -8.72 14.26
C LEU A 37 -12.67 -9.94 13.39
N GLY A 38 -11.83 -10.98 13.34
CA GLY A 38 -12.09 -12.21 12.56
C GLY A 38 -12.21 -11.95 11.05
N ASN A 39 -12.74 -12.90 10.28
CA ASN A 39 -12.77 -12.86 8.80
C ASN A 39 -13.65 -11.75 8.16
N GLY A 40 -14.25 -10.85 8.95
CA GLY A 40 -15.14 -9.79 8.46
C GLY A 40 -14.55 -8.38 8.54
N PHE A 41 -13.38 -8.22 9.14
CA PHE A 41 -12.80 -6.91 9.44
C PHE A 41 -12.44 -6.09 8.19
N GLU A 42 -12.07 -6.78 7.12
CA GLU A 42 -11.73 -6.20 5.81
C GLU A 42 -12.87 -5.34 5.27
N SER A 43 -14.13 -5.76 5.48
CA SER A 43 -15.31 -4.99 5.07
C SER A 43 -15.56 -3.70 5.86
N TYR A 44 -14.86 -3.50 6.99
CA TYR A 44 -14.96 -2.30 7.82
C TYR A 44 -13.82 -1.32 7.59
N ILE A 45 -12.84 -1.67 6.76
CA ILE A 45 -11.71 -0.79 6.44
C ILE A 45 -12.08 0.06 5.23
N ASP A 46 -11.95 1.37 5.38
CA ASP A 46 -11.97 2.29 4.26
C ASP A 46 -10.57 2.32 3.62
N TYR A 47 -10.34 1.39 2.69
CA TYR A 47 -9.06 1.26 1.99
C TYR A 47 -8.70 2.50 1.18
N ASN A 48 -9.68 3.21 0.63
CA ASN A 48 -9.43 4.41 -0.17
C ASN A 48 -8.89 5.55 0.69
N SER A 49 -9.52 5.80 1.85
CA SER A 49 -9.00 6.79 2.82
C SER A 49 -7.61 6.39 3.34
N LEU A 50 -7.39 5.10 3.62
CA LEU A 50 -6.10 4.60 4.09
C LEU A 50 -5.00 4.76 3.03
N GLY A 51 -5.23 4.31 1.80
CA GLY A 51 -4.25 4.44 0.72
C GLY A 51 -3.97 5.88 0.35
N ARG A 52 -4.96 6.77 0.46
CA ARG A 52 -4.73 8.22 0.33
C ARG A 52 -3.78 8.74 1.39
N ASP A 53 -3.97 8.36 2.65
CA ASP A 53 -3.08 8.78 3.75
C ASP A 53 -1.66 8.23 3.56
N ILE A 54 -1.53 7.00 3.07
CA ILE A 54 -0.24 6.38 2.70
C ILE A 54 0.40 7.16 1.56
N ALA A 55 -0.33 7.44 0.48
CA ALA A 55 0.18 8.19 -0.66
C ALA A 55 0.61 9.62 -0.30
N LEU A 56 -0.05 10.24 0.69
CA LEU A 56 0.31 11.58 1.19
C LEU A 56 1.50 11.58 2.16
N SER A 57 1.74 10.48 2.86
CA SER A 57 2.81 10.37 3.87
C SER A 57 4.09 9.74 3.34
N SER A 58 3.99 8.93 2.29
CA SER A 58 5.13 8.31 1.60
C SER A 58 5.73 9.24 0.54
N GLN A 59 6.91 8.87 0.04
CA GLN A 59 7.52 9.52 -1.13
C GLN A 59 7.17 8.79 -2.44
N GLY A 60 6.02 8.10 -2.47
CA GLY A 60 5.60 7.33 -3.64
C GLY A 60 4.71 8.10 -4.61
N GLN A 61 4.53 7.49 -5.79
CA GLN A 61 3.74 8.02 -6.89
C GLN A 61 3.00 6.91 -7.63
N PHE A 62 1.78 7.20 -8.05
CA PHE A 62 1.02 6.37 -8.98
C PHE A 62 1.55 6.57 -10.41
N LEU A 63 1.79 5.45 -11.07
CA LEU A 63 2.08 5.33 -12.49
C LEU A 63 1.03 4.42 -13.13
N ASP A 64 1.03 4.37 -14.45
CA ASP A 64 0.10 3.53 -15.21
C ASP A 64 0.28 2.05 -14.83
N GLY A 65 -0.69 1.50 -14.08
CA GLY A 65 -0.68 0.11 -13.62
C GLY A 65 0.24 -0.21 -12.44
N CYS A 66 0.85 0.78 -11.76
CA CYS A 66 1.70 0.51 -10.61
C CYS A 66 1.89 1.69 -9.65
N TRP A 67 2.26 1.33 -8.42
CA TRP A 67 2.75 2.26 -7.41
C TRP A 67 4.26 2.14 -7.27
N ILE A 68 4.97 3.27 -7.23
CA ILE A 68 6.41 3.29 -6.97
C ILE A 68 6.69 4.16 -5.76
N GLU A 69 7.44 3.63 -4.80
CA GLU A 69 7.85 4.34 -3.59
C GLU A 69 9.37 4.39 -3.47
N TYR A 70 9.91 5.56 -3.14
CA TYR A 70 11.31 5.69 -2.76
C TYR A 70 11.51 5.24 -1.30
N ILE A 71 12.35 4.23 -1.09
CA ILE A 71 12.63 3.58 0.21
C ILE A 71 14.06 3.83 0.73
N GLY A 72 14.82 4.73 0.09
CA GLY A 72 16.21 5.01 0.42
C GLY A 72 16.46 6.33 1.17
#